data_AF-A0A5N5LTD0-F1
#
_entry.id   AF-A0A5N5LTD0-F1
#
_cell.length_a   1.000
_cell.length_b   1.000
_cell.length_c   1.000
_cell.angle_alpha   90.00
_cell.angle_beta   90.00
_cell.angle_gamma   90.00
#
_symmetry.space_group_name_H-M   'P 1'
#
loop_
_entity.id
_entity.type
_entity.pdbx_description
1 polymer ?
#
loop_
_entity_poly.entity_id
_entity_poly.type
_entity_poly.pdbx_seq_one_letter_code
_entity_poly.pdbx_strand_id
1 'polypeptide(L)'
;MLKSLRYQFKMSRLSKGESCSIWFEGSVEDEEDDDEDFHMVEVQDECTDGQKLENECTFWDVPRLLGLEGITSNITSEDSKVLSITQIQQLSHSLPATLRLCEWMLTYRTQSHGSSLRTLYRTTNKLDTCMIVLVKDTYGQVFGAVCSAPLRVSSTYYGTGQTFLFSFSPHLQVYKWTGINSYFIKGSVDSLVFGGGLGRFGLWLHGDLLRGRSQRCETFDNDVLSSEEDFIINELEVWALV
;
A
#
# COMPACT_ATOMS: atom_id res chain seq x y z
N MET A 1 -11.59 -36.31 -23.04
CA MET A 1 -12.73 -35.86 -22.22
C MET A 1 -12.33 -35.86 -20.75
N LEU A 2 -12.42 -34.68 -20.14
CA LEU A 2 -11.82 -34.30 -18.86
C LEU A 2 -12.43 -35.06 -17.68
N LYS A 3 -11.59 -35.71 -16.86
CA LYS A 3 -11.94 -36.10 -15.49
C LYS A 3 -11.44 -35.01 -14.55
N SER A 4 -12.40 -34.26 -14.01
CA SER A 4 -12.23 -33.20 -13.03
C SER A 4 -11.81 -33.79 -11.67
N LEU A 5 -10.64 -33.40 -11.16
CA LEU A 5 -10.23 -33.61 -9.78
C LEU A 5 -10.73 -32.43 -8.94
N ARG A 6 -11.71 -32.68 -8.06
CA ARG A 6 -12.09 -31.74 -6.99
C ARG A 6 -11.27 -32.04 -5.73
N TYR A 7 -10.52 -31.04 -5.30
CA TYR A 7 -9.85 -31.00 -3.99
C TYR A 7 -10.88 -30.85 -2.86
N GLN A 8 -10.75 -31.66 -1.81
CA GLN A 8 -11.50 -31.53 -0.55
C GLN A 8 -10.73 -30.60 0.41
N PHE A 9 -11.40 -29.59 0.96
CA PHE A 9 -10.94 -28.85 2.14
C PHE A 9 -11.66 -29.38 3.38
N LYS A 10 -10.87 -29.82 4.37
CA LYS A 10 -11.30 -30.35 5.66
C LYS A 10 -11.29 -29.19 6.66
N MET A 11 -12.44 -28.85 7.25
CA MET A 11 -12.52 -27.94 8.39
C MET A 11 -13.05 -28.71 9.59
N SER A 12 -12.21 -28.81 10.61
CA SER A 12 -12.55 -29.37 11.92
C SER A 12 -12.81 -28.23 12.91
N ARG A 13 -13.98 -28.23 13.54
CA ARG A 13 -14.17 -27.60 14.86
C ARG A 13 -14.96 -28.55 15.75
N LEU A 14 -14.34 -28.91 16.86
CA LEU A 14 -14.93 -29.58 18.00
C LEU A 14 -14.98 -28.55 19.14
N SER A 15 -16.17 -28.30 19.70
CA SER A 15 -16.32 -28.22 21.16
C SER A 15 -17.79 -28.50 21.53
N LYS A 16 -17.97 -29.57 22.31
CA LYS A 16 -19.13 -29.84 23.18
C LYS A 16 -19.29 -28.66 24.14
N GLY A 17 -20.45 -28.24 24.65
CA GLY A 17 -21.78 -28.83 24.76
C GLY A 17 -22.26 -28.56 26.19
N GLU A 18 -23.47 -28.03 26.38
CA GLU A 18 -24.24 -28.12 27.65
C GLU A 18 -25.71 -27.74 27.37
N SER A 19 -26.61 -28.49 28.01
CA SER A 19 -28.03 -28.68 27.69
C SER A 19 -28.94 -27.84 28.60
N CYS A 20 -30.14 -27.44 28.15
CA CYS A 20 -31.40 -27.77 28.84
C CYS A 20 -32.64 -27.41 28.01
N SER A 21 -33.57 -28.36 27.93
CA SER A 21 -34.88 -28.40 27.25
C SER A 21 -36.01 -27.68 28.01
N ILE A 22 -37.10 -27.30 27.31
CA ILE A 22 -38.52 -27.36 27.78
C ILE A 22 -39.46 -27.41 26.55
N TRP A 23 -40.54 -28.20 26.65
CA TRP A 23 -41.46 -28.68 25.60
C TRP A 23 -42.80 -27.92 25.55
N PHE A 24 -43.57 -28.02 24.44
CA PHE A 24 -44.91 -28.64 24.42
C PHE A 24 -45.49 -28.86 22.99
N GLU A 25 -46.35 -29.89 22.90
CA GLU A 25 -47.01 -30.55 21.76
C GLU A 25 -48.11 -29.77 21.01
N GLY A 26 -48.45 -30.24 19.80
CA GLY A 26 -49.83 -30.17 19.29
C GLY A 26 -49.97 -30.15 17.75
N SER A 27 -50.32 -31.30 17.17
CA SER A 27 -50.63 -31.55 15.74
C SER A 27 -52.01 -31.03 15.31
N VAL A 28 -52.18 -30.63 14.04
CA VAL A 28 -53.44 -30.76 13.27
C VAL A 28 -53.11 -30.96 11.77
N GLU A 29 -53.91 -31.83 11.15
CA GLU A 29 -53.80 -32.44 9.82
C GLU A 29 -54.37 -31.58 8.67
N ASP A 30 -53.93 -31.94 7.46
CA ASP A 30 -54.61 -32.02 6.15
C ASP A 30 -55.13 -30.79 5.37
N GLU A 31 -54.58 -30.71 4.14
CA GLU A 31 -55.22 -30.60 2.81
C GLU A 31 -55.74 -29.27 2.20
N GLU A 32 -55.40 -29.20 0.91
CA GLU A 32 -56.04 -28.58 -0.26
C GLU A 32 -55.71 -27.15 -0.73
N ASP A 33 -55.36 -27.13 -2.02
CA ASP A 33 -55.12 -26.03 -2.93
C ASP A 33 -56.38 -25.17 -3.13
N ASP A 34 -56.22 -23.87 -3.24
CA ASP A 34 -57.13 -23.02 -4.02
C ASP A 34 -56.36 -21.83 -4.60
N ASP A 35 -56.42 -21.73 -5.93
CA ASP A 35 -55.86 -20.68 -6.77
C ASP A 35 -56.57 -19.34 -6.52
N GLU A 36 -55.84 -18.27 -6.18
CA GLU A 36 -56.29 -16.90 -6.46
C GLU A 36 -55.20 -16.02 -7.11
N ASP A 37 -55.41 -15.86 -8.41
CA ASP A 37 -55.01 -14.84 -9.38
C ASP A 37 -54.60 -13.47 -8.80
N PHE A 38 -53.38 -13.02 -9.13
CA PHE A 38 -53.07 -11.58 -9.17
C PHE A 38 -52.29 -11.23 -10.44
N HIS A 39 -53.01 -10.53 -11.32
CA HIS A 39 -52.60 -10.02 -12.61
C HIS A 39 -51.42 -9.02 -12.54
N MET A 40 -50.47 -9.20 -13.47
CA MET A 40 -49.57 -8.15 -13.93
C MET A 40 -50.38 -7.03 -14.60
N VAL A 41 -50.16 -5.79 -14.17
CA VAL A 41 -50.53 -4.62 -14.97
C VAL A 41 -49.27 -3.77 -15.16
N GLU A 42 -48.75 -3.79 -16.39
CA GLU A 42 -47.77 -2.81 -16.85
C GLU A 42 -48.45 -1.45 -16.98
N VAL A 43 -47.85 -0.41 -16.41
CA VAL A 43 -48.19 0.97 -16.72
C VAL A 43 -46.94 1.64 -17.26
N GLN A 44 -46.96 1.89 -18.57
CA GLN A 44 -46.11 2.87 -19.24
C GLN A 44 -46.74 4.25 -19.04
N ASP A 45 -45.92 5.26 -18.77
CA ASP A 45 -46.13 6.56 -19.41
C ASP A 45 -44.84 7.37 -19.51
N GLU A 46 -44.67 7.97 -20.67
CA GLU A 46 -43.52 8.75 -21.13
C GLU A 46 -43.58 10.23 -20.70
N CYS A 47 -42.38 10.82 -20.65
CA CYS A 47 -42.01 12.21 -20.99
C CYS A 47 -42.00 13.37 -19.94
N THR A 48 -40.76 13.87 -19.78
CA THR A 48 -40.26 15.28 -19.76
C THR A 48 -39.94 16.04 -18.47
N ASP A 49 -38.61 16.25 -18.32
CA ASP A 49 -37.77 17.36 -17.83
C ASP A 49 -37.99 18.01 -16.45
N GLY A 50 -36.90 18.08 -15.67
CA GLY A 50 -36.84 18.76 -14.38
C GLY A 50 -35.66 18.32 -13.50
N GLN A 51 -34.57 19.09 -13.49
CA GLN A 51 -33.42 18.93 -12.60
C GLN A 51 -33.78 19.07 -11.10
N LYS A 52 -33.22 18.21 -10.24
CA LYS A 52 -32.82 18.43 -8.83
C LYS A 52 -32.04 17.20 -8.35
N LEU A 53 -30.70 17.25 -8.28
CA LEU A 53 -29.90 17.57 -7.10
C LEU A 53 -30.23 16.72 -5.87
N GLU A 54 -29.62 15.54 -5.80
CA GLU A 54 -29.39 14.80 -4.55
C GLU A 54 -27.90 14.45 -4.48
N ASN A 55 -27.14 15.43 -3.98
CA ASN A 55 -25.84 15.20 -3.36
C ASN A 55 -26.09 14.64 -1.96
N GLU A 56 -25.47 13.50 -1.63
CA GLU A 56 -24.90 13.11 -0.33
C GLU A 56 -24.66 11.59 -0.38
N CYS A 57 -23.44 11.07 -0.32
CA CYS A 57 -22.50 11.27 0.76
C CYS A 57 -21.06 11.20 0.25
N THR A 58 -20.46 12.36 -0.01
CA THR A 58 -19.01 12.49 -0.16
C THR A 58 -18.36 12.35 1.21
N PHE A 59 -17.89 11.15 1.52
CA PHE A 59 -17.04 10.80 2.67
C PHE A 59 -15.67 11.53 2.69
N TRP A 60 -15.44 12.52 1.81
CA TRP A 60 -14.09 12.99 1.45
C TRP A 60 -13.61 14.30 2.07
N ASP A 61 -14.29 14.83 3.10
CA ASP A 61 -13.92 16.13 3.68
C ASP A 61 -13.56 16.07 5.17
N VAL A 62 -12.89 14.99 5.61
CA VAL A 62 -12.34 14.92 6.98
C VAL A 62 -11.34 16.06 7.28
N PRO A 63 -10.48 16.50 6.33
CA PRO A 63 -9.62 17.68 6.57
C PRO A 63 -10.40 19.00 6.73
N ARG A 64 -11.57 19.15 6.07
CA ARG A 64 -12.42 20.34 6.20
C ARG A 64 -13.16 20.39 7.52
N LEU A 65 -13.61 19.23 8.04
CA LEU A 65 -14.35 19.15 9.30
C LEU A 65 -13.51 19.54 10.53
N LEU A 66 -12.18 19.47 10.43
CA LEU A 66 -11.25 19.80 11.50
C LEU A 66 -10.63 21.20 11.39
N GLY A 67 -11.02 22.00 10.39
CA GLY A 67 -10.44 23.34 10.19
C GLY A 67 -8.94 23.33 9.86
N LEU A 68 -8.44 22.25 9.25
CA LEU A 68 -7.02 22.04 8.97
C LEU A 68 -6.60 22.47 7.55
N GLU A 69 -7.24 23.51 7.00
CA GLU A 69 -6.95 24.01 5.65
C GLU A 69 -5.52 24.55 5.49
N GLY A 70 -4.77 24.72 6.59
CA GLY A 70 -3.38 25.17 6.60
C GLY A 70 -2.30 24.09 6.83
N ILE A 71 -2.64 22.80 7.01
CA ILE A 71 -1.64 21.77 7.34
C ILE A 71 -0.96 21.15 6.11
N THR A 72 -1.56 21.28 4.92
CA THR A 72 -1.04 20.60 3.71
C THR A 72 0.16 21.28 3.06
N SER A 73 0.48 22.53 3.39
CA SER A 73 1.54 23.26 2.69
C SER A 73 2.97 22.96 3.18
N ASN A 74 3.15 22.51 4.43
CA ASN A 74 4.48 22.38 5.04
C ASN A 74 4.70 21.02 5.74
N ILE A 75 4.27 19.91 5.13
CA ILE A 75 4.62 18.58 5.69
C ILE A 75 6.10 18.25 5.49
N THR A 76 6.77 18.86 4.52
CA THR A 76 8.20 18.64 4.25
C THR A 76 9.04 19.79 4.81
N SER A 77 10.17 19.46 5.44
CA SER A 77 11.12 20.45 5.99
C SER A 77 11.79 21.30 4.90
N GLU A 78 11.86 20.79 3.67
CA GLU A 78 12.45 21.43 2.49
C GLU A 78 11.65 21.04 1.23
N ASP A 79 11.89 21.73 0.11
CA ASP A 79 11.32 21.34 -1.18
C ASP A 79 11.96 20.04 -1.70
N SER A 80 11.12 19.06 -2.08
CA SER A 80 11.58 17.88 -2.82
C SER A 80 11.96 18.23 -4.25
N LYS A 81 13.04 17.63 -4.75
CA LYS A 81 13.42 17.68 -6.18
C LYS A 81 12.89 16.47 -6.97
N VAL A 82 12.44 15.45 -6.24
CA VAL A 82 11.89 14.21 -6.80
C VAL A 82 10.37 14.25 -6.92
N LEU A 83 9.65 14.65 -5.88
CA LEU A 83 8.19 14.67 -5.86
C LEU A 83 7.61 16.07 -6.11
N SER A 84 6.50 16.12 -6.86
CA SER A 84 5.61 17.28 -6.86
C SER A 84 4.76 17.35 -5.60
N ILE A 85 4.16 18.52 -5.32
CA ILE A 85 3.22 18.72 -4.20
C ILE A 85 2.05 17.72 -4.27
N THR A 86 1.51 17.47 -5.47
CA THR A 86 0.41 16.52 -5.65
C THR A 86 0.84 15.09 -5.36
N GLN A 87 2.06 14.70 -5.74
CA GLN A 87 2.60 13.37 -5.42
C GLN A 87 2.88 13.21 -3.92
N ILE A 88 3.37 14.26 -3.24
CA ILE A 88 3.53 14.27 -1.77
C ILE A 88 2.18 14.02 -1.10
N GLN A 89 1.13 14.73 -1.54
CA GLN A 89 -0.22 14.52 -1.01
C GLN A 89 -0.70 13.10 -1.26
N GLN A 90 -0.60 12.58 -2.49
CA GLN A 90 -1.03 11.21 -2.81
C GLN A 90 -0.30 10.16 -1.95
N LEU A 91 1.03 10.30 -1.81
CA LEU A 91 1.84 9.38 -1.02
C LEU A 91 1.52 9.51 0.48
N SER A 92 1.32 10.73 1.01
CA SER A 92 0.99 10.93 2.42
C SER A 92 -0.34 10.26 2.81
N HIS A 93 -1.34 10.29 1.93
CA HIS A 93 -2.62 9.60 2.17
C HIS A 93 -2.48 8.07 2.19
N SER A 94 -1.48 7.52 1.50
CA SER A 94 -1.21 6.08 1.48
C SER A 94 -0.50 5.56 2.73
N LEU A 95 0.11 6.47 3.52
CA LEU A 95 0.80 6.12 4.75
C LEU A 95 -0.18 5.55 5.80
N PRO A 96 0.29 4.61 6.67
CA PRO A 96 -0.45 4.22 7.87
C PRO A 96 -0.89 5.45 8.67
N ALA A 97 -2.05 5.39 9.31
CA ALA A 97 -2.64 6.55 10.01
C ALA A 97 -1.69 7.21 11.02
N THR A 98 -0.85 6.42 11.69
CA THR A 98 0.17 6.90 12.64
C THR A 98 1.28 7.71 11.99
N LEU A 99 1.55 7.50 10.70
CA LEU A 99 2.63 8.16 9.95
C LEU A 99 2.14 9.35 9.10
N ARG A 100 0.82 9.51 8.91
CA ARG A 100 0.26 10.61 8.09
C ARG A 100 0.45 11.99 8.73
N LEU A 101 0.61 12.03 10.04
CA LEU A 101 0.76 13.26 10.82
C LEU A 101 2.22 13.64 11.07
N CYS A 102 3.17 12.78 10.65
CA CYS A 102 4.60 13.06 10.81
C CYS A 102 5.06 14.12 9.80
N GLU A 103 6.00 14.96 10.24
CA GLU A 103 6.72 15.85 9.33
C GLU A 103 7.79 15.03 8.59
N TRP A 104 8.02 15.37 7.33
CA TRP A 104 9.01 14.76 6.46
C TRP A 104 10.27 15.61 6.53
N MET A 105 11.28 15.12 7.24
CA MET A 105 12.58 15.78 7.35
C MET A 105 13.54 15.23 6.29
N LEU A 106 14.13 16.09 5.43
CA LEU A 106 15.12 15.65 4.46
C LEU A 106 16.41 15.20 5.16
N THR A 107 16.77 13.92 5.05
CA THR A 107 17.96 13.36 5.71
C THR A 107 19.12 13.08 4.77
N TYR A 108 18.82 12.85 3.50
CA TYR A 108 19.80 12.54 2.48
C TYR A 108 19.29 12.94 1.10
N ARG A 109 20.17 13.48 0.28
CA ARG A 109 19.95 13.75 -1.15
C ARG A 109 21.27 13.55 -1.88
N THR A 110 21.27 12.82 -2.99
CA THR A 110 22.50 12.55 -3.75
C THR A 110 23.19 13.81 -4.24
N GLN A 111 22.42 14.84 -4.62
CA GLN A 111 22.94 16.12 -5.12
C GLN A 111 23.78 16.89 -4.08
N SER A 112 23.45 16.79 -2.79
CA SER A 112 24.15 17.53 -1.71
C SER A 112 25.11 16.66 -0.91
N HIS A 113 24.85 15.35 -0.79
CA HIS A 113 25.62 14.43 0.04
C HIS A 113 26.55 13.49 -0.75
N GLY A 114 26.45 13.51 -2.09
CA GLY A 114 27.17 12.61 -2.99
C GLY A 114 26.41 11.30 -3.23
N SER A 115 27.03 10.37 -3.96
CA SER A 115 26.42 9.11 -4.38
C SER A 115 27.14 7.93 -3.70
N SER A 116 26.95 7.80 -2.39
CA SER A 116 27.57 6.71 -1.61
C SER A 116 26.63 6.17 -0.55
N LEU A 117 26.36 4.88 -0.63
CA LEU A 117 25.53 4.18 0.34
C LEU A 117 26.10 4.25 1.77
N ARG A 118 27.43 4.33 1.91
CA ARG A 118 28.10 4.57 3.20
C ARG A 118 27.70 5.91 3.81
N THR A 119 27.63 6.97 3.01
CA THR A 119 27.21 8.29 3.47
C THR A 119 25.73 8.27 3.86
N LEU A 120 24.88 7.62 3.06
CA LEU A 120 23.47 7.42 3.36
C LEU A 120 23.27 6.72 4.72
N TYR A 121 23.94 5.60 4.98
CA TYR A 121 23.82 4.93 6.28
C TYR A 121 24.30 5.79 7.45
N ARG A 122 25.30 6.64 7.25
CA ARG A 122 25.80 7.55 8.30
C ARG A 122 24.77 8.63 8.66
N THR A 123 23.92 9.06 7.72
CA THR A 123 22.88 10.04 8.00
C THR A 123 21.63 9.38 8.57
N THR A 124 21.17 8.27 7.99
CA THR A 124 19.92 7.61 8.40
C THR A 124 20.00 6.87 9.73
N ASN A 125 21.13 6.24 10.06
CA ASN A 125 21.27 5.46 11.30
C ASN A 125 21.35 6.31 12.58
N LYS A 126 21.31 7.64 12.45
CA LYS A 126 21.24 8.57 13.59
C LYS A 126 19.80 8.77 14.10
N LEU A 127 18.83 8.37 13.29
CA LEU A 127 17.41 8.56 13.55
C LEU A 127 16.77 7.18 13.75
N ASP A 128 15.93 7.04 14.76
CA ASP A 128 15.16 5.81 15.00
C ASP A 128 13.71 6.01 14.56
N THR A 129 13.54 6.32 13.27
CA THR A 129 12.25 6.69 12.68
C THR A 129 11.97 5.93 11.38
N CYS A 130 10.71 5.97 10.94
CA CYS A 130 10.33 5.48 9.62
C CYS A 130 10.90 6.40 8.54
N MET A 131 11.24 5.83 7.38
CA MET A 131 11.92 6.55 6.31
C MET A 131 11.16 6.40 4.99
N ILE A 132 11.17 7.43 4.15
CA ILE A 132 10.70 7.37 2.77
C ILE A 132 11.92 7.49 1.88
N VAL A 133 12.16 6.46 1.08
CA VAL A 133 13.20 6.45 0.05
C VAL A 133 12.54 6.77 -1.27
N LEU A 134 13.03 7.82 -1.93
CA LEU A 134 12.55 8.30 -3.22
C LEU A 134 13.65 8.15 -4.26
N VAL A 135 13.29 7.57 -5.39
CA VAL A 135 14.15 7.40 -6.56
C VAL A 135 13.45 8.01 -7.76
N LYS A 136 14.18 8.84 -8.49
CA LYS A 136 13.81 9.30 -9.83
C LYS A 136 14.83 8.75 -10.80
N ASP A 137 14.38 7.94 -11.74
CA ASP A 137 15.27 7.42 -12.79
C ASP A 137 15.53 8.49 -13.87
N THR A 138 16.45 8.17 -14.80
CA THR A 138 16.80 9.04 -15.93
C THR A 138 15.69 9.23 -16.96
N TYR A 139 14.64 8.40 -16.92
CA TYR A 139 13.44 8.55 -17.73
C TYR A 139 12.37 9.41 -17.04
N GLY A 140 12.63 9.83 -15.81
CA GLY A 140 11.76 10.72 -15.02
C GLY A 140 10.70 9.99 -14.21
N GLN A 141 10.69 8.65 -14.20
CA GLN A 141 9.76 7.88 -13.39
C GLN A 141 10.16 7.94 -11.92
N VAL A 142 9.16 8.15 -11.06
CA VAL A 142 9.36 8.29 -9.61
C VAL A 142 8.78 7.08 -8.88
N PHE A 143 9.60 6.47 -8.03
CA PHE A 143 9.23 5.27 -7.28
C PHE A 143 10.08 5.19 -6.01
N GLY A 144 9.78 4.21 -5.16
CA GLY A 144 10.53 4.07 -3.92
C GLY A 144 9.93 3.11 -2.91
N ALA A 145 10.31 3.33 -1.66
CA ALA A 145 9.90 2.51 -0.53
C ALA A 145 9.60 3.38 0.69
N VAL A 146 8.52 3.06 1.39
CA VAL A 146 8.30 3.51 2.77
C VAL A 146 8.82 2.41 3.68
N CYS A 147 9.71 2.77 4.59
CA CYS A 147 10.49 1.88 5.43
C CYS A 147 10.08 2.05 6.88
N SER A 148 9.76 0.94 7.53
CA SER A 148 9.39 0.89 8.96
C SER A 148 10.58 1.01 9.94
N ALA A 149 11.80 1.19 9.42
CA ALA A 149 13.03 1.25 10.19
C ALA A 149 14.07 2.10 9.46
N PRO A 150 15.07 2.67 10.17
CA PRO A 150 16.16 3.40 9.55
C PRO A 150 17.03 2.50 8.68
N LEU A 151 17.56 3.07 7.61
CA LEU A 151 18.43 2.37 6.67
C LEU A 151 19.79 2.11 7.32
N ARG A 152 20.19 0.84 7.36
CA ARG A 152 21.46 0.38 7.94
C ARG A 152 21.99 -0.87 7.27
N VAL A 153 23.28 -1.12 7.44
CA VAL A 153 23.91 -2.41 7.15
C VAL A 153 23.38 -3.46 8.12
N SER A 154 23.01 -4.62 7.60
CA SER A 154 22.49 -5.74 8.38
C SER A 154 22.81 -7.08 7.71
N SER A 155 23.17 -8.08 8.50
CA SER A 155 23.39 -9.45 8.01
C SER A 155 22.08 -10.13 7.58
N THR A 156 20.97 -9.78 8.22
CA THR A 156 19.63 -10.31 7.96
C THR A 156 18.69 -9.22 7.46
N TYR A 157 17.55 -9.64 6.90
CA TYR A 157 16.44 -8.72 6.64
C TYR A 157 15.91 -8.13 7.95
N TYR A 158 15.42 -6.90 7.89
CA TYR A 158 14.82 -6.15 9.01
C TYR A 158 13.63 -5.31 8.53
N GLY A 159 12.91 -4.72 9.49
CA GLY A 159 11.67 -3.98 9.25
C GLY A 159 10.43 -4.80 9.62
N THR A 160 9.26 -4.19 9.47
CA THR A 160 7.94 -4.75 9.72
C THR A 160 7.07 -4.69 8.47
N GLY A 161 5.88 -5.30 8.54
CA GLY A 161 4.85 -5.26 7.48
C GLY A 161 4.28 -3.87 7.18
N GLN A 162 4.68 -2.82 7.92
CA GLN A 162 4.39 -1.43 7.55
C GLN A 162 5.27 -0.93 6.40
N THR A 163 6.35 -1.64 6.08
CA THR A 163 7.16 -1.37 4.88
C THR A 163 6.35 -1.66 3.63
N PHE A 164 6.43 -0.79 2.63
CA PHE A 164 5.79 -1.01 1.33
C PHE A 164 6.57 -0.33 0.21
N LEU A 165 6.35 -0.80 -1.02
CA LEU A 165 6.90 -0.19 -2.24
C LEU A 165 5.84 0.66 -2.93
N PHE A 166 6.26 1.65 -3.71
CA PHE A 166 5.35 2.43 -4.54
C PHE A 166 6.00 2.85 -5.85
N SER A 167 5.16 3.16 -6.84
CA SER A 167 5.57 3.74 -8.12
C SER A 167 4.52 4.73 -8.62
N PHE A 168 4.95 5.79 -9.28
CA PHE A 168 4.09 6.76 -9.98
C PHE A 168 4.10 6.47 -11.49
N SER A 169 3.46 5.38 -11.92
CA SER A 169 3.40 4.98 -13.34
C SER A 169 2.04 4.35 -13.71
N PRO A 170 1.16 5.03 -14.46
CA PRO A 170 1.05 6.49 -14.64
C PRO A 170 0.43 7.19 -13.41
N HIS A 171 -0.12 6.42 -12.47
CA HIS A 171 -0.71 6.88 -11.22
C HIS A 171 0.04 6.25 -10.04
N LEU A 172 -0.23 6.73 -8.82
CA LEU A 172 0.36 6.13 -7.62
C LEU A 172 -0.16 4.69 -7.45
N GLN A 173 0.77 3.73 -7.49
CA GLN A 173 0.57 2.33 -7.14
C GLN A 173 1.30 2.05 -5.82
N VAL A 174 0.65 1.33 -4.90
CA VAL A 174 1.18 1.02 -3.56
C VAL A 174 1.15 -0.48 -3.33
N TYR A 175 2.32 -1.08 -3.12
CA TYR A 175 2.53 -2.52 -2.99
C TYR A 175 2.86 -2.86 -1.54
N LYS A 176 1.83 -3.24 -0.79
CA LYS A 176 1.92 -3.59 0.63
C LYS A 176 2.41 -5.02 0.83
N TRP A 177 2.82 -5.33 2.05
CA TRP A 177 3.24 -6.67 2.43
C TRP A 177 2.18 -7.74 2.14
N THR A 178 2.59 -8.82 1.48
CA THR A 178 1.73 -9.96 1.10
C THR A 178 1.45 -10.94 2.23
N GLY A 179 2.24 -10.92 3.31
CA GLY A 179 2.21 -11.93 4.36
C GLY A 179 3.06 -13.18 4.08
N ILE A 180 3.65 -13.32 2.89
CA ILE A 180 4.34 -14.56 2.48
C ILE A 180 5.69 -14.75 3.19
N ASN A 181 6.47 -13.68 3.33
CA ASN A 181 7.77 -13.69 4.00
C ASN A 181 8.05 -12.32 4.66
N SER A 182 9.12 -12.21 5.46
CA SER A 182 9.49 -10.94 6.13
C SER A 182 10.78 -10.32 5.56
N TYR A 183 11.00 -10.45 4.26
CA TYR A 183 12.20 -9.95 3.58
C TYR A 183 12.08 -8.48 3.18
N PHE A 184 11.77 -7.61 4.15
CA PHE A 184 11.42 -6.21 3.88
C PHE A 184 12.60 -5.36 3.45
N ILE A 185 13.64 -5.25 4.28
CA ILE A 185 14.80 -4.38 4.02
C ILE A 185 16.08 -5.14 4.34
N LYS A 186 17.10 -5.06 3.48
CA LYS A 186 18.43 -5.57 3.77
C LYS A 186 19.49 -4.63 3.20
N GLY A 187 20.36 -4.12 4.07
CA GLY A 187 21.47 -3.27 3.68
C GLY A 187 22.81 -3.99 3.81
N SER A 188 23.71 -3.75 2.87
CA SER A 188 25.09 -4.22 2.84
C SER A 188 26.00 -3.08 2.44
N VAL A 189 27.33 -3.29 2.44
CA VAL A 189 28.26 -2.25 2.00
C VAL A 189 28.11 -1.91 0.51
N ASP A 190 27.64 -2.86 -0.31
CA ASP A 190 27.58 -2.75 -1.77
C ASP A 190 26.16 -2.65 -2.33
N SER A 191 25.13 -2.82 -1.49
CA SER A 191 23.74 -2.76 -1.94
C SER A 191 22.74 -2.50 -0.82
N LEU A 192 21.62 -1.90 -1.20
CA LEU A 192 20.43 -1.73 -0.36
C LEU A 192 19.22 -2.33 -1.07
N VAL A 193 18.49 -3.20 -0.37
CA VAL A 193 17.42 -4.02 -0.91
C VAL A 193 16.13 -3.78 -0.17
N PHE A 194 15.04 -3.67 -0.92
CA PHE A 194 13.66 -3.62 -0.43
C PHE A 194 12.83 -4.71 -1.11
N GLY A 195 12.32 -5.65 -0.32
CA GLY A 195 11.54 -6.78 -0.81
C GLY A 195 12.44 -7.86 -1.39
N GLY A 196 12.27 -9.09 -0.91
CA GLY A 196 13.03 -10.26 -1.35
C GLY A 196 12.12 -11.44 -1.73
N GLY A 197 12.73 -12.59 -1.92
CA GLY A 197 12.04 -13.83 -2.31
C GLY A 197 12.95 -14.70 -3.15
N LEU A 198 12.38 -15.34 -4.17
CA LEU A 198 13.01 -16.26 -5.14
C LEU A 198 14.19 -15.69 -5.96
N GLY A 199 15.22 -15.15 -5.30
CA GLY A 199 16.39 -14.53 -5.92
C GLY A 199 16.13 -13.18 -6.59
N ARG A 200 14.95 -12.59 -6.40
CA ARG A 200 14.54 -11.30 -6.97
C ARG A 200 14.29 -10.27 -5.89
N PHE A 201 14.45 -9.01 -6.25
CA PHE A 201 14.30 -7.89 -5.33
C PHE A 201 13.28 -6.88 -5.86
N GLY A 202 12.37 -6.45 -4.99
CA GLY A 202 11.35 -5.45 -5.33
C GLY A 202 12.01 -4.16 -5.81
N LEU A 203 12.98 -3.70 -5.03
CA LEU A 203 13.88 -2.61 -5.36
C LEU A 203 15.27 -2.93 -4.81
N TRP A 204 16.28 -2.85 -5.67
CA TRP A 204 17.69 -3.01 -5.35
C TRP A 204 18.44 -1.76 -5.79
N LEU A 205 19.26 -1.20 -4.91
CA LEU A 205 20.11 -0.05 -5.18
C LEU A 205 21.57 -0.46 -4.97
N HIS A 206 22.43 -0.13 -5.93
CA HIS A 206 23.85 -0.38 -5.83
C HIS A 206 24.55 0.59 -4.84
N GLY A 207 25.73 0.22 -4.33
CA GLY A 207 26.49 0.98 -3.34
C GLY A 207 26.95 2.38 -3.80
N ASP A 208 27.02 2.60 -5.12
CA ASP A 208 27.29 3.91 -5.73
C ASP A 208 26.06 4.80 -5.82
N LEU A 209 24.85 4.30 -5.53
CA LEU A 209 23.58 5.03 -5.68
C LEU A 209 23.38 5.65 -7.08
N LEU A 210 24.01 5.08 -8.11
CA LEU A 210 23.84 5.48 -9.51
C LEU A 210 23.01 4.46 -10.30
N ARG A 211 23.01 3.21 -9.85
CA ARG A 211 22.36 2.09 -10.53
C ARG A 211 21.41 1.39 -9.58
N GLY A 212 20.32 0.90 -10.13
CA GLY A 212 19.41 0.04 -9.41
C GLY A 212 18.71 -0.94 -10.33
N ARG A 213 17.96 -1.83 -9.69
CA ARG A 213 17.14 -2.84 -10.34
C ARG A 213 15.81 -2.97 -9.61
N SER A 214 14.71 -3.10 -10.34
CA SER A 214 13.40 -3.41 -9.79
C SER A 214 12.81 -4.62 -10.49
N GLN A 215 12.32 -5.57 -9.71
CA GLN A 215 11.69 -6.79 -10.20
C GLN A 215 10.48 -7.14 -9.35
N ARG A 216 9.63 -8.03 -9.86
CA ARG A 216 8.57 -8.63 -9.04
C ARG A 216 9.17 -9.49 -7.94
N CYS A 217 8.73 -9.29 -6.69
CA CYS A 217 9.14 -10.07 -5.53
C CYS A 217 7.94 -10.60 -4.73
N GLU A 218 8.16 -11.66 -3.94
CA GLU A 218 7.09 -12.28 -3.15
C GLU A 218 6.67 -11.42 -1.94
N THR A 219 7.58 -10.61 -1.40
CA THR A 219 7.29 -9.79 -0.21
C THR A 219 6.17 -8.79 -0.45
N PHE A 220 6.10 -8.20 -1.65
CA PHE A 220 5.18 -7.11 -1.97
C PHE A 220 4.28 -7.36 -3.18
N ASP A 221 4.54 -8.43 -3.93
CA ASP A 221 3.86 -8.73 -5.19
C ASP A 221 3.81 -7.53 -6.15
N ASN A 222 4.92 -6.79 -6.22
CA ASN A 222 5.02 -5.57 -7.01
C ASN A 222 5.29 -5.85 -8.48
N ASP A 223 4.87 -4.93 -9.35
CA ASP A 223 5.40 -4.84 -10.71
C ASP A 223 6.80 -4.19 -10.70
N VAL A 224 7.45 -4.15 -11.85
CA VAL A 224 8.68 -3.35 -12.03
C VAL A 224 8.34 -1.88 -11.74
N LEU A 225 9.01 -1.29 -10.75
CA LEU A 225 8.68 0.04 -10.24
C LEU A 225 9.21 1.18 -11.12
N SER A 226 10.29 0.92 -11.85
CA SER A 226 11.01 1.83 -12.74
C SER A 226 10.52 1.70 -14.19
N SER A 227 11.07 2.50 -15.10
CA SER A 227 10.74 2.37 -16.53
C SER A 227 11.19 1.04 -17.14
N GLU A 228 12.28 0.46 -16.63
CA GLU A 228 12.83 -0.84 -17.03
C GLU A 228 13.30 -1.62 -15.79
N GLU A 229 13.58 -2.93 -15.91
CA GLU A 229 14.07 -3.72 -14.77
C GLU A 229 15.39 -3.15 -14.22
N ASP A 230 16.35 -2.83 -15.08
CA ASP A 230 17.59 -2.12 -14.71
C ASP A 230 17.42 -0.63 -14.99
N PHE A 231 17.82 0.23 -14.05
CA PHE A 231 17.66 1.67 -14.19
C PHE A 231 18.87 2.45 -13.69
N ILE A 232 19.04 3.65 -14.25
CA ILE A 232 20.00 4.65 -13.79
C ILE A 232 19.27 5.68 -12.93
N ILE A 233 19.85 5.97 -11.77
CA ILE A 233 19.30 6.92 -10.81
C ILE A 233 19.73 8.32 -11.23
N ASN A 234 18.75 9.19 -11.50
CA ASN A 234 18.99 10.61 -11.71
C ASN A 234 19.05 11.35 -10.37
N GLU A 235 18.05 11.12 -9.50
CA GLU A 235 17.98 11.72 -8.18
C GLU A 235 17.50 10.71 -7.14
N LEU A 236 18.06 10.79 -5.93
CA LEU A 236 17.61 10.01 -4.78
C LEU A 236 17.52 10.91 -3.55
N GLU A 237 16.40 10.80 -2.85
CA GLU A 237 16.14 11.47 -1.58
C GLU A 237 15.73 10.44 -0.51
N VAL A 238 16.10 10.72 0.74
CA VAL A 238 15.59 9.97 1.90
C VAL A 238 15.02 10.96 2.91
N TRP A 239 13.76 10.75 3.27
CA TRP A 239 13.02 11.58 4.23
C TRP A 239 12.73 10.77 5.49
N ALA A 240 13.03 11.34 6.66
CA ALA A 240 12.61 10.78 7.94
C ALA A 240 11.22 11.27 8.29
N LEU A 241 10.39 10.40 8.87
CA LEU A 241 9.08 10.73 9.40
C LEU A 241 9.23 11.00 10.91
N VAL A 242 9.21 12.27 11.30
CA VAL A 242 9.44 12.76 12.68
C VAL A 242 8.18 13.33 13.33
#